data_AF-A0A960EW85-F1
#
_entry.id   AF-A0A960EW85-F1
#
_cell.length_a   1.000
_cell.length_b   1.000
_cell.length_c   1.000
_cell.angle_alpha   90.00
_cell.angle_beta   90.00
_cell.angle_gamma   90.00
#
_symmetry.space_group_name_H-M   'P 1'
#
loop_
_entity.id
_entity.type
_entity.pdbx_description
1 polymer ?
#
loop_
_entity_poly.entity_id
_entity_poly.type
_entity_poly.pdbx_seq_one_letter_code
_entity_poly.pdbx_strand_id
1 'polypeptide(L)' 'MPATPKKGRRFGGDAAHQRLMMANLVASLIAAEGITTTEAKAKAIRPVAEKMIT' A
#
# COMPACT_ATOMS: atom_id res chain seq x y z
N MET A 1 -2.27 3.34 12.51
CA MET A 1 -2.91 2.73 11.30
C MET A 1 -4.18 3.53 10.99
N PRO A 2 -4.61 3.77 9.73
CA PRO A 2 -5.92 4.38 9.53
C PRO A 2 -6.96 3.42 10.11
N ALA A 3 -7.75 3.91 11.07
CA ALA A 3 -8.52 3.10 12.02
C ALA A 3 -9.73 2.37 11.42
N THR A 4 -9.90 2.36 10.09
CA THR A 4 -11.02 1.68 9.44
C THR A 4 -10.56 1.06 8.12
N PRO A 5 -10.60 -0.29 7.97
CA PRO A 5 -10.42 -0.90 6.66
C PRO A 5 -11.53 -0.44 5.71
N LYS A 6 -11.18 0.02 4.50
CA LYS A 6 -12.17 0.43 3.50
C LYS A 6 -13.16 -0.70 3.26
N LYS A 7 -14.47 -0.43 3.42
CA LYS A 7 -15.54 -1.28 2.90
C LYS A 7 -15.49 -1.20 1.36
N GLY A 8 -14.97 -2.23 0.72
CA GLY A 8 -14.81 -2.29 -0.73
C GLY A 8 -13.97 -3.47 -1.20
N ARG A 9 -13.84 -3.63 -2.53
CA ARG A 9 -13.04 -4.70 -3.12
C ARG A 9 -11.57 -4.54 -2.71
N ARG A 10 -11.02 -5.60 -2.13
CA ARG A 10 -9.63 -5.65 -1.68
C ARG A 10 -8.69 -5.68 -2.88
N PHE A 11 -7.46 -5.24 -2.67
CA PHE A 11 -6.40 -5.53 -3.63
C PHE A 11 -5.88 -6.94 -3.34
N GLY A 12 -6.23 -7.90 -4.21
CA GLY A 12 -5.91 -9.32 -4.04
C GLY A 12 -7.12 -10.13 -3.58
N GLY A 13 -6.87 -11.26 -2.92
CA GLY A 13 -7.89 -12.23 -2.51
C GLY A 13 -8.52 -11.93 -1.15
N ASP A 14 -7.70 -11.74 -0.12
CA ASP A 14 -8.15 -11.56 1.27
C ASP A 14 -7.52 -10.32 1.95
N ALA A 15 -7.86 -10.13 3.23
CA ALA A 15 -7.34 -9.03 4.03
C ALA A 15 -5.83 -9.11 4.30
N ALA A 16 -5.32 -10.32 4.53
CA ALA A 16 -3.93 -10.56 4.87
C ALA A 16 -3.04 -10.31 3.65
N HIS A 17 -3.43 -10.83 2.49
CA HIS A 17 -2.77 -10.62 1.22
C HIS A 17 -2.71 -9.13 0.88
N GLN A 18 -3.83 -8.39 1.01
CA GLN A 18 -3.79 -6.95 0.75
C GLN A 18 -2.77 -6.22 1.64
N ARG A 19 -2.72 -6.57 2.94
CA ARG A 19 -1.78 -5.97 3.89
C ARG A 19 -0.33 -6.26 3.49
N LEU A 20 -0.02 -7.51 3.17
CA LEU A 20 1.33 -7.91 2.73
C LEU A 20 1.71 -7.24 1.39
N MET A 21 0.78 -7.18 0.44
CA MET A 21 1.00 -6.52 -0.85
C MET A 21 1.32 -5.03 -0.67
N MET A 22 0.57 -4.33 0.19
CA MET A 22 0.84 -2.91 0.48
C MET A 22 2.18 -2.71 1.18
N ALA A 23 2.52 -3.56 2.16
CA ALA A 23 3.80 -3.50 2.85
C ALA A 23 4.98 -3.68 1.89
N ASN A 24 4.91 -4.69 1.02
CA ASN A 24 5.97 -4.95 0.03
C ASN A 24 6.11 -3.81 -0.98
N LEU A 25 5.00 -3.22 -1.45
CA LEU A 25 5.07 -2.07 -2.37
C LEU A 25 5.75 -0.86 -1.72
N VAL A 26 5.46 -0.58 -0.44
CA VAL A 26 6.11 0.52 0.28
C VAL A 26 7.59 0.22 0.51
N ALA A 27 7.94 -1.02 0.89
CA ALA A 27 9.34 -1.43 1.04
C ALA A 27 10.13 -1.27 -0.27
N SER A 28 9.57 -1.74 -1.39
CA SER A 28 10.19 -1.56 -2.71
C SER A 28 10.29 -0.10 -3.13
N LEU A 29 9.29 0.73 -2.80
CA LEU A 29 9.32 2.17 -3.06
C LEU A 29 10.48 2.85 -2.31
N ILE A 30 10.69 2.50 -1.05
CA ILE A 30 11.79 3.06 -0.24
C ILE A 30 13.14 2.56 -0.77
N ALA A 31 13.25 1.27 -1.08
CA ALA A 31 14.51 0.67 -1.54
C ALA A 31 14.97 1.16 -2.92
N ALA A 32 14.03 1.44 -3.82
CA ALA A 32 14.31 1.82 -5.20
C ALA A 32 14.12 3.32 -5.48
N GLU A 33 13.76 4.11 -4.46
CA GLU A 33 13.38 5.55 -4.54
C GLU A 33 12.18 5.87 -5.44
N GLY A 34 11.72 4.92 -6.26
CA GLY A 34 10.58 5.02 -7.15
C GLY A 34 10.18 3.66 -7.70
N ILE A 35 8.88 3.44 -7.89
CA ILE A 35 8.35 2.21 -8.51
C ILE A 35 7.24 2.53 -9.50
N THR A 36 7.16 1.75 -10.58
CA THR A 36 6.04 1.78 -11.52
C THR A 36 4.99 0.78 -11.07
N THR A 37 3.77 1.25 -10.78
CA THR A 37 2.65 0.38 -10.39
C THR A 37 1.33 0.92 -10.94
N THR A 38 0.25 0.17 -10.80
CA THR A 38 -1.09 0.62 -11.23
C THR A 38 -1.54 1.83 -10.43
N GLU A 39 -2.24 2.77 -11.06
CA GLU A 39 -2.71 4.01 -10.43
C GLU A 39 -3.49 3.77 -9.12
N ALA A 40 -4.39 2.78 -9.11
CA ALA A 40 -5.18 2.44 -7.93
C ALA A 40 -4.32 2.00 -6.73
N LYS A 41 -3.27 1.20 -6.98
CA LYS A 41 -2.31 0.78 -5.95
C LYS A 41 -1.46 1.96 -5.47
N ALA A 42 -0.98 2.80 -6.40
CA ALA A 42 -0.22 4.00 -6.07
C ALA A 42 -1.00 4.93 -5.13
N LYS A 43 -2.27 5.24 -5.45
CA LYS A 43 -3.14 6.05 -4.59
C LYS A 43 -3.37 5.41 -3.22
N ALA A 44 -3.43 4.09 -3.14
CA ALA A 44 -3.67 3.37 -1.90
C ALA A 44 -2.45 3.32 -0.96
N ILE A 45 -1.22 3.25 -1.49
CA ILE A 45 0.00 3.19 -0.68
C ILE A 45 0.48 4.56 -0.18
N ARG A 46 0.08 5.67 -0.82
CA ARG A 46 0.46 7.05 -0.41
C ARG A 46 0.37 7.33 1.10
N PRO A 47 -0.80 7.17 1.76
CA PRO A 47 -0.93 7.48 3.19
C PRO A 47 -0.15 6.51 4.10
N VAL A 48 0.29 5.37 3.57
CA VAL A 48 1.15 4.43 4.30
C VAL A 48 2.61 4.85 4.15
N ALA A 49 3.05 5.17 2.93
CA ALA A 49 4.41 5.63 2.65
C ALA A 49 4.73 6.97 3.37
N GLU A 50 3.82 7.94 3.34
CA GLU A 50 4.00 9.23 4.03
C GLU A 50 4.22 9.06 5.55
N LYS A 51 3.50 8.12 6.18
CA LYS A 51 3.64 7.79 7.62
C LYS A 51 4.89 6.99 7.96
N MET A 52 5.62 6.47 6.98
CA MET A 52 6.88 5.78 7.20
C MET A 52 8.06 6.75 7.08
N ILE A 53 7.87 7.87 6.37
CA ILE A 53 8.86 8.94 6.22
C ILE A 53 8.74 9.97 7.37
N THR A 54 7.52 10.22 7.84
CA THR A 54 7.21 11.13 8.96
C THR A 54 7.23 10.39 10.29
#